data_AF-T0TQY2-F1
#
_entry.id   AF-T0TQY2-F1
#
_cell.length_a   1.000
_cell.length_b   1.000
_cell.length_c   1.000
_cell.angle_alpha   90.00
_cell.angle_beta   90.00
_cell.angle_gamma   90.00
#
_symmetry.space_group_name_H-M   'P 1'
#
loop_
_entity.id
_entity.type
_entity.pdbx_description
1 polymer ?
#
loop_
_entity_poly.entity_id
_entity_poly.type
_entity_poly.pdbx_seq_one_letter_code
_entity_poly.pdbx_strand_id
1 'polypeptide(L)'
;MTKPYSIGLDIGTNSVGWAVITDSYKVPSKKMKVLGNTSKKYVRKNLLGALLFESGITAEGRRLKRTARRRYTRRRNRILYLQEIFSTEMAKIDESFFQRLDDSFLVPDEKRDSKYPIFGNLVKEKPTMMNFQLSII
;
A
#
# COMPACT_ATOMS: atom_id res chain seq x y z
N MET A 1 -10.22 -52.27 -4.49
CA MET A 1 -9.80 -52.39 -3.08
C MET A 1 -9.20 -51.08 -2.62
N THR A 2 -9.82 -50.44 -1.63
CA THR A 2 -9.27 -49.29 -0.90
C THR A 2 -8.05 -49.78 -0.10
N LYS A 3 -6.86 -49.21 -0.37
CA LYS A 3 -5.68 -49.48 0.45
C LYS A 3 -5.73 -48.55 1.66
N PRO A 4 -5.78 -49.07 2.90
CA PRO A 4 -5.77 -48.23 4.08
C PRO A 4 -4.46 -47.43 4.17
N TYR A 5 -4.57 -46.18 4.57
CA TYR A 5 -3.45 -45.29 4.82
C TYR A 5 -3.85 -44.20 5.82
N SER A 6 -2.85 -43.64 6.49
CA SER A 6 -2.99 -42.49 7.39
C SER A 6 -2.08 -41.35 6.91
N ILE A 7 -2.43 -40.11 7.26
CA ILE A 7 -1.63 -38.91 6.96
C ILE A 7 -1.20 -38.27 8.27
N GLY A 8 0.10 -38.02 8.43
CA GLY A 8 0.65 -37.15 9.45
C GLY A 8 0.90 -35.76 8.89
N LEU A 9 0.56 -34.72 9.65
CA LEU A 9 0.80 -33.31 9.32
C LEU A 9 1.54 -32.64 10.48
N ASP A 10 2.59 -31.89 10.16
CA ASP A 10 3.35 -31.05 11.08
C ASP A 10 3.26 -29.60 10.61
N ILE A 11 2.55 -28.76 11.36
CA ILE A 11 2.16 -27.41 10.94
C ILE A 11 3.00 -26.39 11.72
N GLY A 12 4.02 -25.85 11.06
CA GLY A 12 4.88 -24.78 11.58
C GLY A 12 4.46 -23.38 11.08
N THR A 13 5.20 -22.36 11.51
CA THR A 13 4.95 -20.95 11.14
C THR A 13 5.30 -20.64 9.69
N ASN A 14 6.19 -21.43 9.09
CA ASN A 14 6.78 -21.22 7.77
C ASN A 14 6.85 -22.51 6.95
N SER A 15 6.30 -23.60 7.49
CA SER A 15 6.35 -24.90 6.86
C SER A 15 5.14 -25.76 7.22
N VAL A 16 4.75 -26.64 6.29
CA VAL A 16 3.85 -27.76 6.59
C VAL A 16 4.51 -29.04 6.12
N GLY A 17 4.97 -29.85 7.07
CA GLY A 17 5.43 -31.22 6.85
C GLY A 17 4.25 -32.15 6.67
N TRP A 18 4.38 -33.13 5.77
CA TRP A 18 3.37 -34.15 5.57
C TRP A 18 4.02 -35.50 5.25
N ALA A 19 3.39 -36.57 5.72
CA ALA A 19 3.78 -37.94 5.39
C ALA A 19 2.55 -38.85 5.31
N VAL A 20 2.56 -39.75 4.34
CA VAL A 20 1.59 -40.83 4.24
C VAL A 20 2.21 -42.09 4.81
N ILE A 21 1.49 -42.78 5.68
CA ILE A 21 1.89 -44.08 6.23
C ILE A 21 0.84 -45.14 5.92
N THR A 22 1.30 -46.36 5.71
CA THR A 22 0.43 -47.55 5.63
C THR A 22 0.39 -48.25 6.98
N ASP A 23 -0.45 -49.28 7.15
CA ASP A 23 -0.54 -50.09 8.37
C ASP A 23 0.81 -50.73 8.79
N SER A 24 1.73 -50.89 7.83
CA SER A 24 3.10 -51.37 8.08
C SER A 24 4.05 -50.29 8.61
N TYR A 25 3.54 -49.09 8.92
CA TYR A 25 4.30 -47.89 9.31
C TYR A 25 5.37 -47.45 8.29
N LYS A 26 5.29 -47.93 7.04
CA LYS A 26 6.18 -47.54 5.95
C LYS A 26 5.58 -46.42 5.12
N VAL A 27 6.46 -45.53 4.64
CA VAL A 27 6.09 -44.49 3.68
C VAL A 27 6.13 -45.06 2.26
N PRO A 28 4.99 -45.06 1.54
CA PRO A 28 4.93 -45.55 0.16
C PRO A 28 5.60 -44.59 -0.83
N SER A 29 5.99 -45.13 -1.97
CA SER A 29 6.50 -44.36 -3.11
C SER A 29 5.60 -44.54 -4.33
N LYS A 30 5.37 -43.47 -5.10
CA LYS A 30 4.49 -43.49 -6.28
C LYS A 30 5.23 -42.94 -7.51
N LYS A 31 4.99 -43.56 -8.67
CA LYS A 31 5.42 -43.00 -9.96
C LYS A 31 4.45 -41.89 -10.36
N MET A 32 5.00 -40.70 -10.64
CA MET A 32 4.27 -39.52 -11.07
C MET A 32 4.66 -39.18 -12.51
N LYS A 33 3.68 -38.84 -13.35
CA LYS A 33 3.91 -38.40 -14.72
C LYS A 33 4.59 -37.02 -14.70
N VAL A 34 5.63 -36.86 -15.50
CA VAL A 34 6.29 -35.56 -15.71
C VAL A 34 5.64 -34.90 -16.91
N LEU A 35 5.31 -33.61 -16.78
CA LEU A 35 4.72 -32.81 -17.85
C LEU A 35 5.80 -31.97 -18.54
N GLY A 36 5.61 -31.66 -19.82
CA GLY A 36 6.54 -30.85 -20.63
C GLY A 36 7.46 -31.66 -21.55
N ASN A 37 8.34 -30.96 -22.27
CA ASN A 37 9.18 -31.52 -23.34
C ASN A 37 10.50 -32.08 -22.81
N THR A 38 10.44 -32.98 -21.83
CA THR A 38 11.63 -33.61 -21.25
C THR A 38 11.78 -35.07 -21.69
N SER A 39 13.00 -35.59 -21.63
CA SER A 39 13.29 -37.01 -21.95
C SER A 39 12.69 -37.99 -20.94
N LYS A 40 12.41 -37.53 -19.70
CA LYS A 40 11.84 -38.36 -18.64
C LYS A 40 10.33 -38.22 -18.60
N LYS A 41 9.61 -39.32 -18.89
CA LYS A 41 8.14 -39.37 -18.84
C LYS A 41 7.56 -39.54 -17.43
N TYR A 42 8.34 -40.14 -16.51
CA TYR A 42 7.90 -40.46 -15.15
C TYR A 42 9.04 -40.27 -14.13
N VAL A 43 8.67 -39.92 -12.89
CA VAL A 43 9.58 -39.84 -11.74
C VAL A 43 8.96 -40.56 -10.54
N ARG A 44 9.79 -41.27 -9.77
CA ARG A 44 9.36 -41.88 -8.50
C ARG A 44 9.51 -40.86 -7.38
N LYS A 45 8.44 -40.62 -6.62
CA LYS A 45 8.47 -39.77 -5.42
C LYS A 45 7.97 -40.54 -4.21
N ASN A 46 8.59 -40.34 -3.06
CA ASN A 46 8.06 -40.84 -1.80
C ASN A 46 6.90 -39.95 -1.36
N LEU A 47 5.90 -40.52 -0.68
CA LEU A 47 4.75 -39.78 -0.17
C LEU A 47 5.07 -39.16 1.20
N LEU A 48 6.15 -38.38 1.24
CA LEU A 48 6.47 -37.46 2.32
C LEU A 48 7.08 -36.18 1.72
N GLY A 49 6.99 -35.08 2.45
CA GLY A 49 7.65 -33.84 2.09
C GLY A 49 7.31 -32.72 3.06
N ALA A 50 7.79 -31.52 2.75
CA ALA A 50 7.41 -30.31 3.43
C ALA A 50 7.15 -29.19 2.41
N LEU A 51 6.09 -28.43 2.63
CA LEU A 51 5.85 -27.16 1.93
C LEU A 51 6.49 -26.05 2.75
N LEU A 52 7.29 -25.19 2.13
CA LEU A 52 7.87 -24.00 2.77
C LEU A 52 7.19 -22.74 2.23
N PHE A 53 6.94 -21.75 3.09
CA PHE A 53 6.31 -20.48 2.74
C PHE A 53 6.78 -19.33 3.64
N GLU A 54 6.58 -18.10 3.16
CA GLU A 54 6.82 -16.89 3.96
C GLU A 54 5.83 -16.82 5.13
N SER A 55 6.30 -16.34 6.28
CA SER A 55 5.47 -16.28 7.49
C SER A 55 4.29 -15.34 7.32
N GLY A 56 3.21 -15.65 8.03
CA GLY A 56 2.07 -14.75 8.13
C GLY A 56 2.48 -13.41 8.73
N ILE A 57 2.26 -12.32 8.00
CA ILE A 57 2.45 -10.96 8.50
C ILE A 57 1.18 -10.53 9.23
N THR A 58 1.34 -9.99 10.44
CA THR A 58 0.20 -9.51 11.23
C THR A 58 -0.51 -8.33 10.56
N ALA A 59 -1.78 -8.10 10.91
CA ALA A 59 -2.56 -7.01 10.35
C ALA A 59 -2.15 -5.61 10.87
N GLU A 60 -1.18 -5.50 11.77
CA GLU A 60 -0.78 -4.24 12.41
C GLU A 60 -0.27 -3.20 11.41
N GLY A 61 0.66 -3.59 10.52
CA GLY A 61 1.17 -2.68 9.49
C GLY A 61 0.05 -2.17 8.57
N ARG A 62 -0.93 -3.03 8.26
CA ARG A 62 -2.13 -2.66 7.48
C ARG A 62 -3.01 -1.68 8.26
N ARG A 63 -3.17 -1.87 9.58
CA ARG A 63 -3.90 -0.94 10.47
C ARG A 63 -3.27 0.45 10.45
N LEU A 64 -1.95 0.55 10.60
CA LEU A 64 -1.22 1.83 10.57
C LEU A 64 -1.43 2.58 9.25
N LYS A 65 -1.21 1.90 8.12
CA LYS A 65 -1.42 2.49 6.78
C LYS A 65 -2.88 2.92 6.56
N ARG A 66 -3.86 2.20 7.11
CA ARG A 66 -5.28 2.54 6.99
C ARG A 66 -5.62 3.80 7.80
N THR A 67 -5.14 3.88 9.04
CA THR A 67 -5.35 5.05 9.89
C THR A 67 -4.71 6.30 9.28
N ALA A 68 -3.48 6.20 8.78
CA ALA A 68 -2.78 7.31 8.13
C ALA A 68 -3.55 7.85 6.91
N ARG A 69 -4.02 6.97 6.01
CA ARG A 69 -4.83 7.37 4.85
C ARG A 69 -6.11 8.11 5.27
N ARG A 70 -6.87 7.54 6.21
CA ARG A 70 -8.09 8.20 6.74
C ARG A 70 -7.78 9.55 7.39
N ARG A 71 -6.68 9.66 8.13
CA ARG A 71 -6.22 10.92 8.73
C ARG A 71 -5.93 11.97 7.66
N TYR A 72 -5.21 11.62 6.60
CA TYR A 72 -4.93 12.55 5.49
C TYR A 72 -6.19 12.97 4.75
N THR A 73 -7.12 12.05 4.47
CA THR A 73 -8.43 12.38 3.89
C THR A 73 -9.19 13.36 4.77
N ARG A 74 -9.31 13.09 6.08
CA ARG A 74 -9.99 14.00 7.01
C ARG A 74 -9.31 15.36 7.11
N ARG A 75 -7.97 15.39 7.11
CA ARG A 75 -7.20 16.64 7.10
C ARG A 75 -7.51 17.46 5.84
N ARG A 76 -7.52 16.83 4.66
CA ARG A 76 -7.88 17.49 3.39
C ARG A 76 -9.31 18.00 3.42
N ASN A 77 -10.26 17.17 3.87
CA ASN A 77 -11.67 17.56 3.94
C ASN A 77 -11.89 18.79 4.84
N ARG A 78 -11.19 18.91 5.97
CA ARG A 78 -11.28 20.11 6.82
C ARG A 78 -10.88 21.38 6.07
N ILE A 79 -9.84 21.32 5.24
CA ILE A 79 -9.41 22.45 4.42
C ILE A 79 -10.46 22.73 3.34
N LEU A 80 -10.96 21.69 2.66
CA LEU A 80 -12.00 21.84 1.63
C LEU A 80 -13.29 22.46 2.18
N TYR A 81 -13.75 22.04 3.36
CA TYR A 81 -14.93 22.64 3.99
C TYR A 81 -14.69 24.12 4.33
N LEU A 82 -13.50 24.47 4.79
CA LEU A 82 -13.16 25.87 5.06
C LEU A 82 -13.11 26.68 3.75
N GLN A 83 -12.48 26.16 2.70
CA GLN A 83 -12.43 26.80 1.38
C GLN A 83 -13.84 26.97 0.79
N GLU A 84 -14.72 25.98 0.97
CA GLU A 84 -16.12 26.03 0.53
C GLU A 84 -16.88 27.16 1.22
N ILE A 85 -16.75 27.28 2.54
CA ILE A 85 -17.36 28.37 3.33
C ILE A 85 -16.91 29.75 2.82
N PHE A 86 -15.62 29.91 2.49
CA PHE A 86 -15.05 31.18 2.03
C PHE A 86 -15.13 31.39 0.52
N SER A 87 -15.58 30.41 -0.26
CA SER A 87 -15.48 30.41 -1.73
C SER A 87 -16.10 31.65 -2.37
N THR A 88 -17.34 31.97 -2.03
CA THR A 88 -18.09 33.09 -2.62
C THR A 88 -17.51 34.45 -2.24
N GLU A 89 -17.16 34.65 -0.97
CA GLU A 89 -16.61 35.94 -0.52
C GLU A 89 -15.16 36.13 -1.00
N MET A 90 -14.38 35.06 -1.03
CA MET A 90 -13.02 35.11 -1.56
C MET A 90 -13.03 35.43 -3.06
N ALA A 91 -13.96 34.86 -3.83
CA ALA A 91 -14.05 35.13 -5.26
C ALA A 91 -14.33 36.60 -5.61
N LYS A 92 -15.00 37.35 -4.73
CA LYS A 92 -15.20 38.81 -4.90
C LYS A 92 -13.91 39.60 -4.73
N ILE A 93 -12.95 39.07 -3.97
CA ILE A 93 -11.66 39.73 -3.67
C ILE A 93 -10.58 39.24 -4.64
N ASP A 94 -10.46 37.93 -4.80
CA ASP A 94 -9.46 37.24 -5.61
C ASP A 94 -9.98 35.85 -6.02
N GLU A 95 -10.50 35.76 -7.25
CA GLU A 95 -11.09 34.55 -7.81
C GLU A 95 -10.09 33.38 -7.95
N SER A 96 -8.80 33.68 -8.16
CA SER A 96 -7.77 32.65 -8.38
C SER A 96 -6.97 32.29 -7.13
N PHE A 97 -7.31 32.86 -5.96
CA PHE A 97 -6.58 32.61 -4.70
C PHE A 97 -6.48 31.12 -4.33
N PHE A 98 -7.61 30.41 -4.26
CA PHE A 98 -7.59 28.99 -3.91
C PHE A 98 -6.93 28.12 -4.98
N GLN A 99 -7.02 28.53 -6.25
CA GLN A 99 -6.33 27.86 -7.36
C GLN A 99 -4.81 27.96 -7.23
N ARG A 100 -4.28 29.14 -6.88
CA ARG A 100 -2.84 29.32 -6.66
C ARG A 100 -2.32 28.52 -5.46
N LEU A 101 -3.13 28.37 -4.41
CA LEU A 101 -2.80 27.52 -3.27
C LEU A 101 -2.71 26.03 -3.67
N ASP A 102 -3.66 25.54 -4.47
CA ASP A 102 -3.65 24.16 -4.97
C ASP A 102 -2.45 23.90 -5.90
N ASP A 103 -2.10 24.86 -6.76
CA ASP A 103 -0.97 24.78 -7.70
C ASP A 103 0.38 25.13 -7.07
N SER A 104 0.42 25.42 -5.77
CA SER A 104 1.62 25.89 -5.08
C SER A 104 2.82 24.94 -5.24
N PHE A 105 2.56 23.63 -5.30
CA PHE A 105 3.56 22.58 -5.46
C PHE A 105 4.11 22.42 -6.89
N LEU A 106 3.40 22.90 -7.90
CA LEU A 106 3.82 22.78 -9.31
C LEU A 106 5.04 23.65 -9.60
N VAL A 107 5.81 23.29 -10.64
CA VAL A 107 6.87 24.15 -11.17
C VAL A 107 6.24 25.37 -11.85
N PRO A 108 6.90 26.55 -11.86
CA PRO A 108 6.30 27.79 -12.35
C PRO A 108 5.68 27.69 -13.75
N ASP A 109 6.31 26.95 -14.66
CA ASP A 109 5.85 26.82 -16.06
C ASP A 109 4.58 25.98 -16.21
N GLU A 110 4.22 25.18 -15.19
CA GLU A 110 3.00 24.37 -15.16
C GLU A 110 1.87 25.02 -14.34
N LYS A 111 2.14 26.16 -13.68
CA LYS A 111 1.12 26.87 -12.91
C LYS A 111 0.16 27.58 -13.83
N ARG A 112 -1.13 27.49 -13.50
CA ARG A 112 -2.20 28.16 -14.26
C ARG A 112 -2.23 29.68 -14.03
N ASP A 113 -1.66 30.13 -12.92
CA ASP A 113 -1.59 31.52 -12.50
C ASP A 113 -0.20 31.78 -11.87
N SER A 114 0.01 32.96 -11.31
CA SER A 114 1.24 33.41 -10.70
C SER A 114 1.86 32.40 -9.73
N LYS A 115 3.19 32.31 -9.76
CA LYS A 115 3.98 31.52 -8.81
C LYS A 115 3.88 31.99 -7.36
N TYR A 116 3.34 33.20 -7.13
CA TYR A 116 3.16 33.83 -5.83
C TYR A 116 1.76 33.52 -5.27
N PRO A 117 1.61 32.55 -4.36
CA PRO A 117 0.31 32.02 -3.96
C PRO A 117 -0.60 33.04 -3.27
N ILE A 118 -0.07 33.95 -2.46
CA ILE A 118 -0.90 34.76 -1.56
C ILE A 118 -1.56 35.92 -2.31
N PHE A 119 -0.78 36.74 -3.03
CA PHE A 119 -1.28 37.95 -3.69
C PHE A 119 -1.12 37.94 -5.21
N GLY A 120 -0.61 36.86 -5.80
CA GLY A 120 -0.39 36.75 -7.23
C GLY A 120 0.75 37.63 -7.77
N ASN A 121 1.46 38.39 -6.94
CA ASN A 121 2.56 39.25 -7.37
C ASN A 121 3.64 39.44 -6.30
N LEU A 122 4.88 39.66 -6.75
CA LEU A 122 6.04 39.82 -5.88
C LEU A 122 5.97 41.06 -4.99
N VAL A 123 5.39 42.16 -5.50
CA VAL A 123 5.39 43.47 -4.83
C VAL A 123 4.63 43.42 -3.50
N LYS A 124 3.53 42.67 -3.43
CA LYS A 124 2.77 42.47 -2.20
C LYS A 124 3.24 41.26 -1.38
N GLU A 125 3.69 40.19 -2.04
CA GLU A 125 4.11 38.96 -1.35
C GLU A 125 5.36 39.16 -0.48
N LYS A 126 6.39 39.82 -1.04
CA LYS A 126 7.70 39.97 -0.37
C LYS A 126 7.61 40.82 0.91
N PRO A 127 6.97 42.00 0.92
CA PRO A 127 6.78 42.77 2.16
C PRO A 127 5.90 42.04 3.17
N THR A 128 4.87 41.33 2.71
CA THR A 128 3.98 40.59 3.62
C THR A 128 4.73 39.48 4.35
N MET A 129 5.53 38.69 3.64
CA MET A 129 6.39 37.67 4.25
C MET A 129 7.36 38.29 5.27
N MET A 130 7.97 39.44 4.94
CA MET A 130 8.92 40.13 5.82
C MET A 130 8.25 40.68 7.10
N ASN A 131 7.04 41.22 6.98
CA ASN A 131 6.28 41.77 8.12
C ASN A 131 5.75 40.68 9.07
N PHE A 132 5.29 39.54 8.52
CA PHE A 132 4.87 38.40 9.35
C PHE A 132 6.04 37.74 10.08
N GLN A 133 7.25 37.78 9.51
CA GLN A 133 8.44 37.23 10.17
C GLN A 133 8.91 38.08 11.35
N LEU A 134 8.68 39.40 11.32
CA LEU A 134 9.02 40.34 12.40
C LEU A 134 8.01 40.33 13.57
N SER A 135 6.83 39.75 13.39
CA SER A 135 5.75 39.74 14.40
C SER A 135 5.67 38.43 15.20
N ILE A 136 6.51 37.45 14.88
CA ILE A 136 6.63 36.15 15.58
C ILE A 136 7.84 36.15 16.54
N ILE A 137 8.62 37.24 16.57
CA ILE A 137 9.72 37.48 17.52
C ILE A 137 9.26 38.52 18.53
#